data_AF-A0A820SJ04-F1
#
_entry.id   AF-A0A820SJ04-F1
#
_cell.length_a   1.000
_cell.length_b   1.000
_cell.length_c   1.000
_cell.angle_alpha   90.00
_cell.angle_beta   90.00
_cell.angle_gamma   90.00
#
_symmetry.space_group_name_H-M   'P 1'
#
loop_
_entity.id
_entity.type
_entity.pdbx_description
1 polymer ?
#
loop_
_entity_poly.entity_id
_entity_poly.type
_entity_poly.pdbx_seq_one_letter_code
_entity_poly.pdbx_strand_id
1 'polypeptide(L)' 'MGAQTDNRLVQFQKRFAEWDDPTGSTPAYHYGTHYSSAMIVASYLVRTEPFTQVFLRLQGGHFDLADRMFHS' A
#
# COMPACT_ATOMS: atom_id res chain seq x y z
N MET A 1 8.89 1.20 -5.92
CA MET A 1 9.57 0.36 -4.91
C MET A 1 10.45 1.24 -4.02
N GLY A 2 10.71 0.79 -2.79
CA GLY A 2 11.23 1.62 -1.70
C GLY A 2 12.62 2.25 -1.92
N ALA A 3 13.51 1.55 -2.61
CA ALA A 3 14.91 1.97 -2.80
C ALA A 3 15.27 2.21 -4.29
N GLN A 4 14.31 2.59 -5.13
CA GLN A 4 14.56 2.81 -6.57
C GLN A 4 15.34 4.09 -6.88
N THR A 5 15.35 5.05 -5.96
CA THR A 5 16.04 6.33 -6.10
C THR A 5 16.71 6.66 -4.78
N ASP A 6 17.90 7.24 -4.81
CA ASP A 6 18.69 7.52 -3.60
C ASP A 6 17.92 8.38 -2.59
N ASN A 7 17.22 9.42 -3.05
CA ASN A 7 16.42 10.28 -2.17
C ASN A 7 15.36 9.47 -1.38
N ARG A 8 14.66 8.54 -2.06
CA ARG A 8 13.65 7.68 -1.44
C ARG A 8 14.27 6.69 -0.45
N LEU A 9 15.43 6.12 -0.79
CA LEU A 9 16.18 5.24 0.13
C LEU A 9 16.56 5.99 1.40
N VAL A 10 17.15 7.18 1.27
CA VAL A 10 17.57 8.03 2.41
C VAL A 10 16.37 8.35 3.30
N GLN A 11 15.21 8.66 2.73
CA GLN A 11 13.99 8.91 3.51
C GLN A 11 13.57 7.70 4.36
N PHE A 12 13.59 6.49 3.80
CA PHE A 12 13.21 5.29 4.55
C PHE A 12 14.24 4.90 5.60
N GLN A 13 15.54 5.05 5.31
CA GLN A 13 16.60 4.85 6.30
C GLN A 13 16.48 5.83 7.48
N LYS A 14 16.21 7.11 7.19
CA LYS A 14 15.98 8.14 8.20
C LYS A 14 14.79 7.77 9.10
N ARG A 15 13.65 7.41 8.51
CA ARG A 15 12.45 6.97 9.25
C ARG A 15 12.69 5.74 10.13
N PHE A 16 13.52 4.80 9.67
CA PHE A 16 13.89 3.63 10.46
C PHE A 16 14.78 4.02 11.65
N ALA A 17 15.76 4.89 11.43
CA ALA A 17 16.70 5.33 12.46
C ALA A 17 16.05 6.23 13.52
N GLU A 18 15.09 7.05 13.12
CA GLU A 18 14.32 7.96 13.98
C GLU A 18 13.04 7.29 14.54
N TRP A 19 12.88 5.98 14.37
CA TRP A 19 11.69 5.27 14.85
C TRP A 19 11.64 5.29 16.37
N ASP A 20 10.56 5.87 16.91
CA ASP A 20 10.27 5.90 18.33
C ASP A 20 8.82 5.45 18.53
N ASP A 21 8.66 4.21 19.02
CA ASP A 21 7.35 3.67 19.38
C ASP A 21 7.11 3.90 20.89
N PRO A 22 6.13 4.73 21.27
CA PRO A 22 5.82 5.02 22.68
C PRO A 22 5.52 3.79 23.54
N THR A 23 5.12 2.68 22.90
CA THR A 23 4.77 1.43 23.59
C THR A 23 5.92 0.41 23.64
N GLY A 24 6.96 0.60 22.83
CA GLY A 24 8.06 -0.35 22.63
C GLY A 24 7.64 -1.72 22.07
N SER A 25 6.40 -1.85 21.57
CA SER A 25 5.83 -3.11 21.11
C SER A 25 6.17 -3.41 19.66
N THR A 26 6.44 -2.36 18.87
CA THR A 26 6.64 -2.44 17.44
C THR A 26 8.11 -2.15 17.07
N PRO A 27 8.85 -3.13 16.53
CA PRO A 27 10.21 -2.91 16.05
C PRO A 27 10.25 -1.88 14.92
N ALA A 28 11.39 -1.20 14.77
CA ALA A 28 11.61 -0.30 13.63
C ALA A 28 11.48 -1.04 12.29
N TYR A 29 10.91 -0.39 11.29
CA TYR A 29 10.73 -0.94 9.94
C TYR A 29 10.89 0.13 8.86
N HIS A 30 11.37 -0.28 7.69
CA HIS A 30 11.53 0.61 6.56
C HIS A 30 10.20 0.85 5.83
N TYR A 31 9.35 -0.18 5.75
CA TYR A 31 8.11 -0.14 4.98
C TYR A 31 6.93 -0.56 5.83
N GLY A 32 6.03 0.38 6.13
CA GLY A 32 4.73 0.08 6.77
C GLY A 32 3.71 -0.51 5.80
N THR A 33 4.06 -0.65 4.53
CA THR A 33 3.23 -1.23 3.48
C THR A 33 3.98 -2.38 2.79
N HIS A 34 3.25 -3.45 2.54
CA HIS A 34 3.77 -4.59 1.81
C HIS A 34 3.58 -4.39 0.30
N TYR A 35 4.48 -4.94 -0.52
CA TYR A 35 4.43 -4.80 -1.98
C TYR A 35 3.29 -5.60 -2.63
N SER A 36 2.69 -6.51 -1.88
CA SER A 36 1.58 -7.36 -2.32
C SER A 36 0.50 -7.39 -1.25
N SER A 37 -0.75 -7.22 -1.68
CA SER A 37 -1.94 -7.38 -0.86
C SER A 37 -3.12 -7.78 -1.76
N ALA A 38 -4.15 -8.39 -1.16
CA ALA A 38 -5.38 -8.74 -1.89
C ALA A 38 -6.04 -7.52 -2.55
N MET A 39 -5.99 -6.37 -1.87
CA MET A 39 -6.51 -5.11 -2.41
C MET A 39 -5.73 -4.64 -3.64
N ILE A 40 -4.40 -4.72 -3.63
CA ILE A 40 -3.56 -4.33 -4.79
C ILE A 40 -3.92 -5.19 -6.01
N VAL A 41 -4.07 -6.51 -5.83
CA VAL A 41 -4.43 -7.43 -6.91
C VAL A 41 -5.85 -7.15 -7.43
N ALA A 42 -6.82 -6.99 -6.53
CA ALA A 42 -8.20 -6.71 -6.91
C ALA A 42 -8.36 -5.36 -7.63
N SER A 43 -7.62 -4.33 -7.18
CA SER A 43 -7.63 -3.00 -7.82
C SER A 43 -7.01 -3.02 -9.21
N TYR A 44 -5.88 -3.72 -9.40
CA TYR A 44 -5.25 -3.85 -10.72
C TYR A 44 -6.18 -4.56 -11.74
N LEU A 45 -6.87 -5.61 -11.29
CA LEU A 45 -7.77 -6.42 -12.10
C LEU A 45 -9.24 -5.95 -12.05
N VAL A 46 -9.51 -4.73 -11.58
CA VAL A 46 -10.89 -4.25 -11.28
C VAL A 46 -11.84 -4.32 -12.48
N ARG A 47 -11.32 -4.33 -13.71
CA ARG A 47 -12.09 -4.43 -14.97
C ARG A 47 -12.39 -5.88 -15.41
N THR A 48 -11.95 -6.88 -14.65
CA THR A 48 -12.13 -8.30 -14.96
C THR A 48 -12.85 -9.03 -13.84
N GLU A 49 -13.88 -9.82 -14.16
CA GLU A 49 -14.52 -10.67 -13.18
C GLU A 49 -13.66 -11.91 -12.87
N PRO A 50 -13.63 -12.42 -11.63
CA PRO A 50 -14.45 -12.01 -10.47
C PRO A 50 -13.88 -10.83 -9.65
N PHE A 51 -12.79 -10.20 -10.09
CA PHE A 51 -12.04 -9.22 -9.30
C PHE A 51 -12.79 -7.90 -9.08
N THR A 52 -13.73 -7.54 -9.97
CA THR A 52 -14.64 -6.42 -9.74
C THR A 52 -15.47 -6.64 -8.47
N GLN A 53 -16.08 -7.81 -8.31
CA GLN A 53 -16.85 -8.13 -7.10
C GLN A 53 -15.96 -8.18 -5.85
N VAL A 54 -14.75 -8.72 -5.97
CA VAL A 54 -13.79 -8.75 -4.87
C VAL A 54 -13.40 -7.33 -4.45
N PHE A 55 -13.10 -6.44 -5.40
CA PHE A 55 -12.78 -5.05 -5.13
C PHE A 55 -13.92 -4.33 -4.42
N LEU A 56 -15.15 -4.45 -4.93
CA LEU A 56 -16.33 -3.84 -4.29
C LEU A 56 -16.51 -4.33 -2.85
N ARG A 57 -16.36 -5.63 -2.59
CA ARG A 57 -16.49 -6.17 -1.22
C ARG A 57 -15.42 -5.62 -0.28
N LEU A 58 -14.18 -5.50 -0.74
CA LEU A 58 -13.08 -4.96 0.06
C LEU A 58 -13.23 -3.43 0.29
N GLN A 59 -13.93 -2.72 -0.59
CA GLN A 59 -14.14 -1.27 -0.54
C GLN A 59 -15.49 -0.86 0.07
N GLY A 60 -16.21 -1.76 0.75
CA GLY A 60 -17.48 -1.43 1.41
C GLY A 60 -18.70 -1.38 0.48
N GLY A 61 -18.63 -2.01 -0.69
CA GLY A 61 -19.75 -2.24 -1.61
C GLY A 61 -19.87 -1.26 -2.78
N HIS A 62 -19.01 -0.25 -2.85
CA HIS A 62 -19.02 0.75 -3.93
C HIS A 62 -17.60 0.96 -4.50
N PHE A 63 -17.52 1.54 -5.70
CA PHE A 63 -16.23 1.92 -6.27
C PHE A 63 -15.59 3.06 -5.49
N ASP A 64 -14.26 3.14 -5.60
CA ASP A 64 -13.49 4.25 -5.03
C ASP A 64 -13.67 5.54 -5.87
N LEU A 65 -13.18 6.67 -5.37
CA LEU A 65 -13.02 7.90 -6.14
C LEU A 65 -12.22 7.60 -7.42
N ALA A 66 -12.66 8.15 -8.55
CA ALA A 66 -12.07 7.87 -9.85
C ALA A 66 -10.55 8.10 -9.90
N ASP A 67 -10.06 9.17 -9.27
CA ASP A 67 -8.63 9.52 -9.20
C ASP A 67 -7.78 8.53 -8.38
N ARG A 68 -8.41 7.66 -7.58
CA ARG A 68 -7.75 6.61 -6.80
C ARG A 68 -7.87 5.23 -7.45
N MET A 69 -8.72 5.10 -8.46
CA MET A 69 -8.86 3.85 -9.20
C MET A 69 -7.67 3.63 -10.13
N PHE A 70 -7.36 2.36 -10.40
CA PHE A 70 -6.28 2.02 -11.31
C PHE A 70 -6.60 2.47 -12.76
N HIS A 71 -5.89 3.50 -13.21
CA HIS A 71 -5.91 4.02 -14.57
C HIS A 71 -4.47 4.32 -15.04
N SER A 72 -4.25 4.38 -16.36
CA SER A 72 -2.95 4.72 -16.98
C SER A 72 -3.14 5.70 -18.12
#